data_AF-A0A956HT80-F1
#
_entry.id   AF-A0A956HT80-F1
#
_cell.length_a   1.000
_cell.length_b   1.000
_cell.length_c   1.000
_cell.angle_alpha   90.00
_cell.angle_beta   90.00
_cell.angle_gamma   90.00
#
_symmetry.space_group_name_H-M   'P 1'
#
loop_
_entity.id
_entity.type
_entity.pdbx_description
1 polymer ?
#
loop_
_entity_poly.entity_id
_entity_poly.type
_entity_poly.pdbx_seq_one_letter_code
_entity_poly.pdbx_strand_id
1 'polypeptide(L)'
;MSFAAQTLGVASFIIALVVSNRSLLLFGAFSLSLAFTAFGVNLAATLIPVRERNLTYWALAGAVVFLLATPVYGVVLAFDLHDGGLSDRFKTVGQHAHVAIVGFVLMVVVGVAHRLLPMFLLSHGASERAAWASICLLFGSATLLIVPWGGGTQLTLAGTFGCAGVVAFIVQAATFFTHRKRKAIDPGMRLAASGLIGLGVGALLAPFALLRGMSDLHLLTTYFVVLLGAVTLFIAGHYYKIVPFLVWNHRYGPLLGKCKVPKVAELFSERVALIDAALLVSGVVGVAVATFIGSEALARVAAIVFAAGAWLQVIVILRVALRKVA
;
A
#
# COMPACT_ATOMS: atom_id res chain seq x y z
N MET A 1 5.91 -13.65 17.02
CA MET A 1 6.02 -14.69 15.98
C MET A 1 5.88 -14.11 14.58
N SER A 2 4.72 -13.56 14.18
CA SER A 2 4.47 -13.06 12.81
C SER A 2 5.53 -12.07 12.30
N PHE A 3 5.90 -11.05 13.09
CA PHE A 3 6.95 -10.08 12.69
C PHE A 3 8.32 -10.73 12.45
N ALA A 4 8.76 -11.64 13.32
CA ALA A 4 10.05 -12.31 13.16
C ALA A 4 10.07 -13.21 11.91
N ALA A 5 8.99 -13.96 11.67
CA ALA A 5 8.82 -14.78 10.47
C ALA A 5 8.79 -13.91 9.20
N GLN A 6 8.14 -12.74 9.23
CA GLN A 6 8.14 -11.81 8.11
C GLN A 6 9.57 -11.33 7.79
N THR A 7 10.32 -10.85 8.77
CA THR A 7 11.68 -10.34 8.56
C THR A 7 12.62 -11.42 8.02
N LEU A 8 12.60 -12.61 8.63
CA LEU A 8 13.38 -13.77 8.16
C LEU A 8 12.95 -14.21 6.75
N GLY A 9 11.64 -14.26 6.51
CA GLY A 9 11.06 -14.66 5.22
C GLY A 9 11.46 -13.71 4.10
N VAL A 10 11.32 -12.40 4.30
CA VAL A 10 11.74 -11.38 3.31
C VAL A 10 13.24 -11.49 3.02
N ALA A 11 14.08 -11.52 4.07
CA ALA A 11 15.53 -11.60 3.90
C ALA A 11 15.94 -12.87 3.13
N SER A 12 15.39 -14.03 3.53
CA SER A 12 15.68 -15.31 2.87
C SER A 12 15.20 -15.32 1.42
N PHE A 13 14.00 -14.80 1.15
CA PHE A 13 13.42 -14.74 -0.20
C PHE A 13 14.25 -13.87 -1.14
N ILE A 14 14.68 -12.69 -0.69
CA ILE A 14 15.53 -11.78 -1.49
C ILE A 14 16.89 -12.43 -1.78
N ILE A 15 17.55 -12.99 -0.76
CA ILE A 15 18.84 -13.68 -0.93
C ILE A 15 18.69 -14.87 -1.89
N ALA A 16 17.59 -15.62 -1.77
CA ALA A 16 17.31 -16.76 -2.64
C ALA A 16 17.18 -16.37 -4.12
N LEU A 17 16.54 -15.23 -4.42
CA LEU A 17 16.43 -14.73 -5.79
C LEU A 17 17.79 -14.31 -6.36
N VAL A 18 18.64 -13.66 -5.55
CA VAL A 18 19.97 -13.22 -5.98
C VAL A 18 20.90 -14.41 -6.25
N VAL A 19 20.87 -15.42 -5.37
CA VAL A 19 21.72 -16.60 -5.47
C VAL A 19 21.08 -17.71 -6.32
N SER A 20 19.84 -17.53 -6.76
CA SER A 20 19.05 -18.54 -7.50
C SER A 20 18.97 -19.89 -6.77
N ASN A 21 18.75 -19.86 -5.45
CA ASN A 21 18.70 -21.05 -4.59
C ASN A 21 17.25 -21.48 -4.30
N ARG A 22 16.86 -22.65 -4.83
CA ARG A 22 15.50 -23.21 -4.69
C ARG A 22 15.08 -23.43 -3.23
N SER A 23 15.91 -24.09 -2.42
CA SER A 23 15.55 -24.43 -1.03
C SER A 23 15.37 -23.19 -0.18
N LEU A 24 16.23 -22.19 -0.34
CA LEU A 24 16.13 -20.92 0.36
C LEU A 24 14.91 -20.11 -0.10
N LEU A 25 14.56 -20.18 -1.40
CA LEU A 25 13.37 -19.54 -1.95
C LEU A 25 12.11 -20.12 -1.31
N LEU A 26 12.00 -21.45 -1.27
CA LEU A 26 10.87 -22.13 -0.65
C LEU A 26 10.81 -21.83 0.85
N PHE A 27 11.94 -21.84 1.56
CA PHE A 27 11.99 -21.43 2.97
C PHE A 27 11.46 -20.01 3.16
N GLY A 28 11.90 -19.06 2.34
CA GLY A 28 11.41 -17.68 2.34
C GLY A 28 9.91 -17.60 2.09
N ALA A 29 9.41 -18.30 1.05
CA ALA A 29 8.00 -18.32 0.68
C ALA A 29 7.10 -18.92 1.79
N PHE A 30 7.49 -20.05 2.38
CA PHE A 30 6.75 -20.66 3.50
C PHE A 30 6.81 -19.82 4.77
N SER A 31 7.95 -19.19 5.06
CA SER A 31 8.09 -18.29 6.22
C SER A 31 7.20 -17.05 6.08
N LEU A 32 7.13 -16.46 4.88
CA LEU A 32 6.20 -15.37 4.56
C LEU A 32 4.73 -15.83 4.66
N SER A 33 4.40 -17.01 4.14
CA SER A 33 3.05 -17.60 4.25
C SER A 33 2.63 -17.80 5.69
N LEU A 34 3.54 -18.28 6.55
CA LEU A 34 3.29 -18.41 7.99
C LEU A 34 3.08 -17.03 8.64
N ALA A 35 3.91 -16.04 8.30
CA ALA A 35 3.82 -14.69 8.84
C ALA A 35 2.48 -14.02 8.52
N PHE A 36 2.06 -14.07 7.25
CA PHE A 36 0.81 -13.47 6.77
C PHE A 36 -0.43 -14.24 7.25
N THR A 37 -0.37 -15.58 7.30
CA THR A 37 -1.45 -16.38 7.88
C THR A 37 -1.63 -16.07 9.36
N ALA A 38 -0.55 -16.05 10.14
CA ALA A 38 -0.60 -15.72 11.56
C ALA A 38 -1.13 -14.30 11.81
N PHE A 39 -0.72 -13.32 10.99
CA PHE A 39 -1.26 -11.96 11.06
C PHE A 39 -2.75 -11.92 10.68
N GLY A 40 -3.15 -12.59 9.59
CA GLY A 40 -4.53 -12.64 9.13
C GLY A 40 -5.47 -13.28 10.15
N VAL A 41 -5.06 -14.39 10.77
CA VAL A 41 -5.81 -15.03 11.86
C VAL A 41 -5.94 -14.11 13.07
N ASN A 42 -4.85 -13.43 13.46
CA ASN A 42 -4.89 -12.48 14.59
C ASN A 42 -5.82 -11.29 14.30
N LEU A 43 -5.77 -10.75 13.09
CA LEU A 43 -6.65 -9.65 12.67
C LEU A 43 -8.11 -10.12 12.62
N ALA A 44 -8.39 -11.30 12.06
CA ALA A 44 -9.73 -11.89 12.07
C ALA A 44 -10.25 -12.07 13.50
N ALA A 45 -9.46 -12.68 14.39
CA ALA A 45 -9.82 -12.88 15.80
C ALA A 45 -10.12 -11.55 16.52
N THR A 46 -9.37 -10.50 16.19
CA THR A 46 -9.60 -9.14 16.73
C THR A 46 -10.89 -8.52 16.21
N LEU A 47 -11.29 -8.82 14.97
CA LEU A 47 -12.53 -8.31 14.37
C LEU A 47 -13.79 -9.04 14.87
N ILE A 48 -13.72 -10.34 15.20
CA ILE A 48 -14.88 -11.12 15.67
C ILE A 48 -15.70 -10.44 16.79
N PRO A 49 -15.09 -9.94 17.89
CA PRO A 49 -15.85 -9.35 19.00
C PRO A 49 -16.33 -7.91 18.73
N VAL A 50 -15.97 -7.28 17.60
CA VAL A 50 -16.35 -5.90 17.30
C VAL A 50 -17.85 -5.80 17.07
N ARG A 51 -18.53 -5.01 17.92
CA ARG A 51 -20.00 -4.82 17.86
C ARG A 51 -20.44 -3.92 16.70
N GLU A 52 -19.70 -2.85 16.42
CA GLU A 52 -20.05 -1.89 15.37
C GLU A 52 -19.35 -2.19 14.05
N ARG A 53 -20.09 -2.78 13.09
CA ARG A 53 -19.57 -3.17 11.78
C ARG A 53 -19.70 -2.07 10.74
N ASN A 54 -18.92 -1.01 10.92
CA ASN A 54 -18.84 0.13 10.01
C ASN A 54 -17.99 -0.18 8.75
N LEU A 55 -17.79 0.81 7.88
CA LEU A 55 -17.01 0.65 6.65
C LEU A 55 -15.58 0.12 6.89
N THR A 56 -14.89 0.64 7.91
CA THR A 56 -13.52 0.19 8.25
C THR A 56 -13.51 -1.28 8.64
N TYR A 57 -14.52 -1.76 9.38
CA TYR A 57 -14.67 -3.17 9.71
C TYR A 57 -14.74 -4.04 8.44
N TRP A 58 -15.63 -3.70 7.51
CA TRP A 58 -15.83 -4.49 6.29
C TRP A 58 -14.63 -4.42 5.34
N ALA A 59 -13.98 -3.27 5.25
CA ALA A 59 -12.74 -3.11 4.49
C ALA A 59 -11.63 -4.04 5.03
N LEU A 60 -11.43 -4.07 6.35
CA LEU A 60 -10.42 -4.93 6.99
C LEU A 60 -10.80 -6.41 6.93
N ALA A 61 -12.08 -6.75 7.13
CA ALA A 61 -12.57 -8.13 7.03
C ALA A 61 -12.39 -8.67 5.61
N GLY A 62 -12.74 -7.88 4.58
CA GLY A 62 -12.51 -8.23 3.18
C GLY A 62 -11.01 -8.36 2.86
N ALA A 63 -10.19 -7.43 3.35
CA ALA A 63 -8.74 -7.48 3.16
C ALA A 63 -8.11 -8.76 3.74
N VAL A 64 -8.59 -9.27 4.88
CA VAL A 64 -8.11 -10.54 5.46
C VAL A 64 -8.35 -11.73 4.52
N VAL A 65 -9.50 -11.79 3.84
CA VAL A 65 -9.80 -12.88 2.89
C VAL A 65 -8.74 -12.94 1.79
N PHE A 66 -8.44 -11.81 1.16
CA PHE A 66 -7.45 -11.75 0.09
C PHE A 66 -6.01 -11.84 0.58
N LEU A 67 -5.74 -11.39 1.81
CA LEU A 67 -4.46 -11.61 2.46
C LEU A 67 -4.18 -13.10 2.64
N LEU A 68 -5.17 -13.91 3.00
CA LEU A 68 -4.99 -15.36 3.17
C LEU A 68 -4.90 -16.09 1.83
N ALA A 69 -5.54 -15.57 0.77
CA ALA A 69 -5.43 -16.11 -0.58
C ALA A 69 -4.07 -15.80 -1.25
N THR A 70 -3.48 -14.63 -0.98
CA THR A 70 -2.25 -14.16 -1.65
C THR A 70 -1.05 -15.11 -1.47
N PRO A 71 -0.73 -15.63 -0.26
CA PRO A 71 0.36 -16.57 -0.06
C PRO A 71 0.18 -17.90 -0.79
N VAL A 72 -1.06 -18.34 -1.04
CA VAL A 72 -1.31 -19.57 -1.83
C VAL A 72 -0.74 -19.41 -3.23
N TYR A 73 -1.04 -18.29 -3.90
CA TYR A 73 -0.41 -17.95 -5.18
C TYR A 73 1.11 -17.82 -5.05
N GLY A 74 1.60 -17.20 -3.98
CA GLY A 74 3.03 -17.00 -3.74
C GLY A 74 3.81 -18.32 -3.65
N VAL A 75 3.27 -19.33 -2.95
CA VAL A 75 3.88 -20.67 -2.84
C VAL A 75 3.85 -21.38 -4.20
N VAL A 76 2.73 -21.33 -4.92
CA VAL A 76 2.64 -21.92 -6.27
C VAL A 76 3.67 -21.30 -7.20
N LEU A 77 3.82 -19.97 -7.19
CA LEU A 77 4.83 -19.27 -7.97
C LEU A 77 6.26 -19.60 -7.55
N ALA A 78 6.52 -19.83 -6.25
CA ALA A 78 7.83 -20.22 -5.76
C ALA A 78 8.26 -21.62 -6.24
N PHE A 79 7.33 -22.58 -6.27
CA PHE A 79 7.58 -23.89 -6.89
C PHE A 79 7.79 -23.76 -8.39
N ASP A 80 6.87 -23.08 -9.07
CA ASP A 80 6.94 -22.91 -10.52
C ASP A 80 8.26 -22.27 -10.94
N LEU A 81 8.80 -21.29 -10.20
CA LEU A 81 10.03 -20.58 -10.54
C LEU A 81 11.19 -21.53 -10.95
N HIS A 82 11.36 -22.63 -10.22
CA HIS A 82 12.39 -23.65 -10.48
C HIS A 82 11.88 -24.92 -11.16
N ASP A 83 10.70 -25.40 -10.77
CA ASP A 83 10.21 -26.72 -11.17
C ASP A 83 9.33 -26.66 -12.44
N GLY A 84 8.87 -25.47 -12.81
CA GLY A 84 7.85 -25.27 -13.84
C GLY A 84 6.48 -25.82 -13.43
N GLY A 85 5.56 -25.89 -14.39
CA GLY A 85 4.23 -26.46 -14.22
C GLY A 85 3.07 -25.50 -14.46
N LEU A 86 3.29 -24.18 -14.37
CA LEU A 86 2.33 -23.19 -14.83
C LEU A 86 2.39 -23.02 -16.34
N SER A 87 1.21 -22.99 -16.98
CA SER A 87 1.10 -22.72 -18.42
C SER A 87 1.49 -21.29 -18.79
N ASP A 88 1.24 -20.34 -17.91
CA ASP A 88 1.63 -18.94 -18.06
C ASP A 88 1.98 -18.32 -16.69
N ARG A 89 3.26 -18.40 -16.32
CA ARG A 89 3.79 -17.82 -15.09
C ARG A 89 3.52 -16.34 -14.97
N PHE A 90 3.70 -15.55 -16.04
CA PHE A 90 3.60 -14.10 -15.98
C PHE A 90 2.16 -13.65 -15.73
N LYS A 91 1.20 -14.33 -16.34
CA LYS A 91 -0.22 -14.13 -16.01
C LYS A 91 -0.51 -14.44 -14.54
N THR A 92 0.02 -15.54 -14.00
CA THR A 92 -0.15 -15.90 -12.58
C THR A 92 0.54 -14.89 -11.64
N VAL A 93 1.72 -14.38 -11.99
CA VAL A 93 2.38 -13.29 -11.26
C VAL A 93 1.50 -12.03 -11.27
N GLY A 94 0.95 -11.67 -12.43
CA GLY A 94 0.01 -10.56 -12.55
C GLY A 94 -1.22 -10.75 -11.65
N GLN A 95 -1.83 -11.94 -11.66
CA GLN A 95 -2.96 -12.27 -10.79
C GLN A 95 -2.60 -12.20 -9.31
N HIS A 96 -1.48 -12.81 -8.90
CA HIS A 96 -0.97 -12.74 -7.54
C HIS A 96 -0.79 -11.30 -7.07
N ALA A 97 -0.13 -10.47 -7.89
CA ALA A 97 0.11 -9.06 -7.58
C ALA A 97 -1.20 -8.28 -7.45
N HIS A 98 -2.18 -8.49 -8.33
CA HIS A 98 -3.47 -7.79 -8.24
C HIS A 98 -4.33 -8.29 -7.08
N VAL A 99 -4.35 -9.58 -6.75
CA VAL A 99 -5.03 -10.10 -5.55
C VAL A 99 -4.42 -9.47 -4.29
N ALA A 100 -3.08 -9.38 -4.22
CA ALA A 100 -2.38 -8.74 -3.12
C ALA A 100 -2.69 -7.23 -3.03
N ILE A 101 -2.55 -6.50 -4.15
CA ILE A 101 -2.67 -5.04 -4.16
C ILE A 101 -4.13 -4.61 -4.06
N VAL A 102 -5.00 -5.13 -4.92
CA VAL A 102 -6.42 -4.73 -4.99
C VAL A 102 -7.21 -5.34 -3.84
N GLY A 103 -7.05 -6.64 -3.61
CA GLY A 103 -7.83 -7.38 -2.62
C GLY A 103 -7.38 -7.10 -1.19
N PHE A 104 -6.08 -7.02 -0.92
CA PHE A 104 -5.57 -6.77 0.42
C PHE A 104 -5.18 -5.30 0.64
N VAL A 105 -4.16 -4.80 -0.07
CA VAL A 105 -3.54 -3.51 0.27
C VAL A 105 -4.50 -2.33 0.09
N LEU A 106 -5.18 -2.22 -1.05
CA LEU A 106 -6.11 -1.14 -1.34
C LEU A 106 -7.35 -1.20 -0.43
N MET A 107 -7.83 -2.39 -0.09
CA MET A 107 -8.91 -2.53 0.89
C MET A 107 -8.52 -1.99 2.27
N VAL A 108 -7.31 -2.30 2.76
CA VAL A 108 -6.77 -1.70 3.99
C VAL A 108 -6.65 -0.18 3.83
N VAL A 109 -6.08 0.29 2.72
CA VAL A 109 -5.90 1.72 2.44
C VAL A 109 -7.24 2.46 2.50
N VAL A 110 -8.29 1.97 1.83
CA VAL A 110 -9.63 2.58 1.85
C VAL A 110 -10.20 2.60 3.27
N GLY A 111 -10.16 1.47 3.98
CA GLY A 111 -10.71 1.34 5.32
C GLY A 111 -10.02 2.23 6.36
N VAL A 112 -8.69 2.33 6.29
CA VAL A 112 -7.87 3.16 7.18
C VAL A 112 -8.01 4.64 6.81
N ALA A 113 -7.94 4.98 5.53
CA ALA A 113 -8.09 6.36 5.03
C ALA A 113 -9.45 6.96 5.41
N HIS A 114 -10.51 6.16 5.40
CA HIS A 114 -11.84 6.57 5.84
C HIS A 114 -11.86 7.10 7.29
N ARG A 115 -10.95 6.64 8.16
CA ARG A 115 -10.80 7.17 9.53
C ARG A 115 -9.73 8.26 9.63
N LEU A 116 -8.58 8.06 9.00
CA LEU A 116 -7.44 8.96 9.17
C LEU A 116 -7.59 10.26 8.40
N LEU A 117 -8.12 10.24 7.16
CA LEU A 117 -8.28 11.46 6.38
C LEU A 117 -9.21 12.47 7.08
N PRO A 118 -10.42 12.08 7.55
CA PRO A 118 -11.28 13.03 8.25
C PRO A 118 -10.69 13.55 9.56
N MET A 119 -10.05 12.67 10.33
CA MET A 119 -9.42 13.03 11.61
C MET A 119 -8.34 14.11 11.43
N PHE A 120 -7.47 14.00 10.43
CA PHE A 120 -6.36 14.95 10.25
C PHE A 120 -6.72 16.19 9.43
N LEU A 121 -7.71 16.09 8.54
CA LEU A 121 -8.23 17.22 7.75
C LEU A 121 -9.33 18.00 8.49
N LEU A 122 -9.85 17.49 9.60
CA LEU A 122 -11.01 18.01 10.33
C LEU A 122 -12.24 18.14 9.42
N SER A 123 -12.46 17.15 8.55
CA SER A 123 -13.62 17.11 7.65
C SER A 123 -14.77 16.36 8.32
N HIS A 124 -15.96 16.97 8.33
CA HIS A 124 -17.18 16.35 8.86
C HIS A 124 -18.28 16.40 7.80
N GLY A 125 -19.21 15.44 7.84
CA GLY A 125 -20.42 15.45 7.00
C GLY A 125 -20.23 14.99 5.56
N ALA A 126 -19.06 14.47 5.18
CA ALA A 126 -18.88 13.84 3.87
C ALA A 126 -19.67 12.52 3.79
N SER A 127 -20.37 12.29 2.67
CA SER A 127 -21.07 11.05 2.41
C SER A 127 -20.10 9.87 2.32
N GLU A 128 -20.51 8.69 2.78
CA GLU A 128 -19.71 7.46 2.71
C GLU A 128 -20.00 6.60 1.47
N ARG A 129 -20.91 7.04 0.58
CA ARG A 129 -21.36 6.24 -0.57
C ARG A 129 -20.20 5.82 -1.48
N ALA A 130 -19.27 6.73 -1.76
CA ALA A 130 -18.12 6.43 -2.62
C ALA A 130 -17.13 5.47 -1.94
N ALA A 131 -16.96 5.57 -0.62
CA ALA A 131 -16.17 4.62 0.15
C ALA A 131 -16.77 3.20 0.09
N TRP A 132 -18.09 3.08 0.28
CA TRP A 132 -18.80 1.79 0.19
C TRP A 132 -18.71 1.20 -1.22
N ALA A 133 -18.94 2.02 -2.25
CA ALA A 133 -18.76 1.59 -3.64
C ALA A 133 -17.33 1.10 -3.89
N SER A 134 -16.32 1.81 -3.37
CA SER A 134 -14.91 1.43 -3.49
C SER A 134 -14.65 0.03 -2.93
N ILE A 135 -15.02 -0.24 -1.67
CA ILE A 135 -14.74 -1.55 -1.06
C ILE A 135 -15.51 -2.69 -1.75
N CYS A 136 -16.75 -2.46 -2.19
CA CYS A 136 -17.52 -3.46 -2.92
C CYS A 136 -16.89 -3.80 -4.27
N LEU A 137 -16.45 -2.78 -5.02
CA LEU A 137 -15.83 -2.95 -6.34
C LEU A 137 -14.45 -3.59 -6.25
N LEU A 138 -13.62 -3.20 -5.27
CA LEU A 138 -12.31 -3.80 -5.03
C LEU A 138 -12.44 -5.26 -4.59
N PHE A 139 -13.39 -5.57 -3.70
CA PHE A 139 -13.69 -6.94 -3.30
C PHE A 139 -14.16 -7.78 -4.49
N GLY A 140 -15.07 -7.26 -5.31
CA GLY A 140 -15.54 -7.92 -6.53
C GLY A 140 -14.40 -8.19 -7.52
N SER A 141 -13.55 -7.18 -7.75
CA SER A 141 -12.37 -7.28 -8.62
C SER A 141 -11.42 -8.41 -8.18
N ALA A 142 -11.02 -8.43 -6.91
CA ALA A 142 -10.12 -9.45 -6.39
C ALA A 142 -10.77 -10.85 -6.35
N THR A 143 -12.08 -10.95 -6.07
CA THR A 143 -12.82 -12.23 -6.14
C THR A 143 -12.82 -12.80 -7.55
N LEU A 144 -13.06 -11.94 -8.55
CA LEU A 144 -12.98 -12.31 -9.96
C LEU A 144 -11.58 -12.76 -10.38
N LEU A 145 -10.51 -12.44 -9.66
CA LEU A 145 -9.16 -12.91 -9.99
C LEU A 145 -8.81 -14.26 -9.35
N ILE A 146 -9.47 -14.62 -8.24
CA ILE A 146 -9.24 -15.89 -7.54
C ILE A 146 -10.02 -17.05 -8.17
N VAL A 147 -11.25 -16.80 -8.62
CA VAL A 147 -12.13 -17.85 -9.14
C VAL A 147 -12.06 -17.86 -10.68
N PRO A 148 -11.38 -18.83 -11.33
CA PRO A 148 -11.31 -18.90 -12.79
C PRO A 148 -12.65 -19.36 -13.39
N TRP A 149 -13.21 -18.61 -14.34
CA TRP A 149 -14.48 -18.95 -15.00
C TRP A 149 -14.65 -18.42 -16.43
N GLY A 150 -13.88 -17.42 -16.88
CA GLY A 150 -14.23 -16.67 -18.10
C GLY A 150 -13.07 -16.11 -18.92
N GLY A 151 -11.83 -16.60 -18.74
CA GLY A 151 -10.69 -16.25 -19.59
C GLY A 151 -10.43 -14.74 -19.69
N GLY A 152 -10.42 -14.19 -20.91
CA GLY A 152 -10.18 -12.76 -21.16
C GLY A 152 -11.29 -11.84 -20.64
N THR A 153 -12.56 -12.22 -20.79
CA THR A 153 -13.71 -11.43 -20.30
C THR A 153 -13.65 -11.25 -18.79
N GLN A 154 -13.29 -12.29 -18.06
CA GLN A 154 -13.08 -12.25 -16.61
C GLN A 154 -12.00 -11.22 -16.22
N LEU A 155 -10.90 -11.16 -16.96
CA LEU A 155 -9.80 -10.23 -16.68
C LEU A 155 -10.20 -8.78 -16.96
N THR A 156 -10.94 -8.53 -18.04
CA THR A 156 -11.50 -7.21 -18.36
C THR A 156 -12.50 -6.74 -17.30
N LEU A 157 -13.40 -7.62 -16.84
CA LEU A 157 -14.34 -7.32 -15.75
C LEU A 157 -13.61 -7.03 -14.44
N ALA A 158 -12.63 -7.87 -14.06
CA ALA A 158 -11.82 -7.65 -12.88
C ALA A 158 -11.08 -6.32 -12.94
N GLY A 159 -10.44 -6.00 -14.07
CA GLY A 159 -9.76 -4.72 -14.29
C GLY A 159 -10.70 -3.52 -14.22
N THR A 160 -11.90 -3.64 -14.79
CA THR A 160 -12.94 -2.60 -14.76
C THR A 160 -13.41 -2.32 -13.34
N PHE A 161 -13.72 -3.38 -12.57
CA PHE A 161 -14.12 -3.26 -11.17
C PHE A 161 -12.99 -2.68 -10.31
N GLY A 162 -11.74 -3.10 -10.55
CA GLY A 162 -10.57 -2.58 -9.85
C GLY A 162 -10.39 -1.08 -10.09
N CYS A 163 -10.44 -0.64 -11.35
CA CYS A 163 -10.33 0.76 -11.73
C CYS A 163 -11.48 1.59 -11.15
N ALA A 164 -12.72 1.11 -11.28
CA ALA A 164 -13.89 1.78 -10.72
C ALA A 164 -13.80 1.90 -9.19
N GLY A 165 -13.30 0.87 -8.51
CA GLY A 165 -13.05 0.87 -7.07
C GLY A 165 -11.99 1.90 -6.64
N VAL A 166 -10.91 2.03 -7.40
CA VAL A 166 -9.88 3.06 -7.20
C VAL A 166 -10.44 4.46 -7.44
N VAL A 167 -11.21 4.67 -8.52
CA VAL A 167 -11.85 5.95 -8.80
C VAL A 167 -12.81 6.34 -7.69
N ALA A 168 -13.64 5.40 -7.21
CA ALA A 168 -14.53 5.62 -6.07
C ALA A 168 -13.78 6.00 -4.80
N PHE A 169 -12.62 5.39 -4.53
CA PHE A 169 -11.75 5.79 -3.43
C PHE A 169 -11.20 7.21 -3.59
N ILE A 170 -10.72 7.57 -4.79
CA ILE A 170 -10.22 8.92 -5.07
C ILE A 170 -11.33 9.96 -4.89
N VAL A 171 -12.54 9.67 -5.38
CA VAL A 171 -13.72 10.53 -5.17
C VAL A 171 -13.99 10.70 -3.67
N GLN A 172 -14.01 9.61 -2.90
CA GLN A 172 -14.19 9.70 -1.45
C GLN A 172 -13.12 10.57 -0.80
N ALA A 173 -11.84 10.31 -1.10
CA ALA A 173 -10.73 11.07 -0.54
C ALA A 173 -10.84 12.56 -0.91
N ALA A 174 -11.16 12.87 -2.16
CA ALA A 174 -11.37 14.24 -2.63
C ALA A 174 -12.46 14.96 -1.82
N THR A 175 -13.58 14.29 -1.47
CA THR A 175 -14.61 14.91 -0.62
C THR A 175 -14.09 15.31 0.76
N PHE A 176 -13.20 14.53 1.37
CA PHE A 176 -12.56 14.90 2.64
C PHE A 176 -11.62 16.09 2.47
N PHE A 177 -10.87 16.15 1.37
CA PHE A 177 -10.00 17.29 1.07
C PHE A 177 -10.78 18.58 0.77
N THR A 178 -11.97 18.50 0.17
CA THR A 178 -12.80 19.68 -0.12
C THR A 178 -13.56 20.17 1.11
N HIS A 179 -14.06 19.28 1.96
CA HIS A 179 -14.79 19.61 3.19
C HIS A 179 -13.87 19.91 4.40
N ARG A 180 -12.55 19.99 4.18
CA ARG A 180 -11.59 20.23 5.26
C ARG A 180 -11.81 21.60 5.90
N LYS A 181 -11.74 21.65 7.23
CA LYS A 181 -11.75 22.91 7.99
C LYS A 181 -10.35 23.45 8.24
N ARG A 182 -9.33 22.58 8.16
CA ARG A 182 -7.93 22.96 8.31
C ARG A 182 -7.41 23.63 7.03
N LYS A 183 -7.00 24.91 7.12
CA LYS A 183 -6.49 25.67 5.97
C LYS A 183 -5.15 25.14 5.45
N ALA A 184 -4.19 24.92 6.35
CA ALA A 184 -2.87 24.40 6.00
C ALA A 184 -2.85 22.87 5.94
N ILE A 185 -2.50 22.33 4.77
CA ILE A 185 -2.24 20.89 4.59
C ILE A 185 -0.80 20.64 5.00
N ASP A 186 -0.61 19.80 6.01
CA ASP A 186 0.71 19.40 6.48
C ASP A 186 1.42 18.46 5.48
N PRO A 187 2.76 18.32 5.59
CA PRO A 187 3.56 17.55 4.62
C PRO A 187 3.08 16.10 4.43
N GLY A 188 2.68 15.42 5.51
CA GLY A 188 2.20 14.04 5.45
C GLY A 188 0.93 13.91 4.60
N MET A 189 -0.02 14.83 4.75
CA MET A 189 -1.24 14.84 3.93
C MET A 189 -0.98 15.26 2.47
N ARG A 190 0.02 16.11 2.21
CA ARG A 190 0.45 16.41 0.82
C ARG A 190 1.06 15.19 0.15
N LEU A 191 1.91 14.46 0.88
CA LEU A 191 2.50 13.22 0.40
C LEU A 191 1.42 12.15 0.16
N ALA A 192 0.46 12.02 1.07
CA ALA A 192 -0.69 11.13 0.86
C ALA A 192 -1.52 11.52 -0.38
N ALA A 193 -1.74 12.82 -0.61
CA ALA A 193 -2.42 13.30 -1.82
C ALA A 193 -1.65 12.97 -3.11
N SER A 194 -0.31 13.02 -3.10
CA SER A 194 0.49 12.59 -4.25
C SER A 194 0.31 11.09 -4.56
N GLY A 195 0.16 10.26 -3.53
CA GLY A 195 -0.21 8.85 -3.68
C GLY A 195 -1.58 8.66 -4.35
N LEU A 196 -2.59 9.46 -3.98
CA LEU A 196 -3.91 9.44 -4.63
C LEU A 196 -3.84 9.84 -6.11
N ILE A 197 -3.03 10.84 -6.45
CA ILE A 197 -2.79 11.24 -7.84
C ILE A 197 -2.13 10.08 -8.60
N GLY A 198 -1.12 9.44 -8.01
CA GLY A 198 -0.46 8.26 -8.58
C GLY A 198 -1.42 7.09 -8.82
N LEU A 199 -2.37 6.83 -7.90
CA LEU A 199 -3.41 5.83 -8.10
C LEU A 199 -4.32 6.18 -9.29
N GLY A 200 -4.65 7.46 -9.47
CA GLY A 200 -5.38 7.94 -10.64
C GLY A 200 -4.62 7.69 -11.95
N VAL A 201 -3.32 8.00 -11.98
CA VAL A 201 -2.44 7.68 -13.13
C VAL A 201 -2.38 6.18 -13.38
N GLY A 202 -2.24 5.37 -12.32
CA GLY A 202 -2.26 3.90 -12.42
C GLY A 202 -3.56 3.37 -13.03
N ALA A 203 -4.72 3.91 -12.60
CA ALA A 203 -6.02 3.55 -13.17
C ALA A 203 -6.16 3.95 -14.65
N LEU A 204 -5.55 5.07 -15.07
CA LEU A 204 -5.50 5.47 -16.48
C LEU A 204 -4.59 4.55 -17.32
N LEU A 205 -3.48 4.07 -16.75
CA LEU A 205 -2.54 3.16 -17.43
C LEU A 205 -3.07 1.72 -17.53
N ALA A 206 -3.89 1.29 -16.56
CA ALA A 206 -4.40 -0.08 -16.45
C ALA A 206 -5.01 -0.67 -17.74
N PRO A 207 -5.93 0.01 -18.48
CA PRO A 207 -6.49 -0.57 -19.70
C PRO A 207 -5.44 -0.79 -20.79
N PHE A 208 -4.47 0.13 -20.93
CA PHE A 208 -3.40 -0.02 -21.92
C PHE A 208 -2.43 -1.14 -21.54
N ALA A 209 -2.09 -1.25 -20.25
CA ALA A 209 -1.26 -2.33 -19.74
C ALA A 209 -1.95 -3.70 -19.91
N LEU A 210 -3.27 -3.77 -19.70
CA LEU A 210 -4.06 -4.99 -19.93
C LEU A 210 -4.10 -5.38 -21.41
N LEU A 211 -4.33 -4.41 -22.31
CA LEU A 211 -4.44 -4.65 -23.75
C LEU A 211 -3.11 -5.05 -24.40
N ARG A 212 -2.01 -4.40 -24.02
CA ARG A 212 -0.68 -4.71 -24.58
C ARG A 212 -0.01 -5.88 -23.88
N GLY A 213 -0.23 -6.07 -22.58
CA GLY A 213 0.33 -7.16 -21.80
C GLY A 213 1.84 -7.32 -22.04
N MET A 214 2.27 -8.54 -22.35
CA MET A 214 3.68 -8.88 -22.57
C MET A 214 4.28 -8.32 -23.87
N SER A 215 3.46 -7.78 -24.79
CA SER A 215 3.98 -7.16 -26.02
C SER A 215 4.66 -5.81 -25.77
N ASP A 216 4.37 -5.17 -24.62
CA ASP A 216 4.96 -3.89 -24.22
C ASP A 216 5.36 -3.96 -22.74
N LEU A 217 6.53 -4.58 -22.50
CA LEU A 217 7.06 -4.78 -21.14
C LEU A 217 7.33 -3.46 -20.42
N HIS A 218 7.74 -2.40 -21.14
CA HIS A 218 7.98 -1.09 -20.54
C HIS A 218 6.68 -0.49 -19.99
N LEU A 219 5.59 -0.55 -20.75
CA LEU A 219 4.28 -0.09 -20.27
C LEU A 219 3.78 -0.92 -19.08
N LEU A 220 3.86 -2.25 -19.18
CA LEU A 220 3.37 -3.16 -18.14
C LEU A 220 4.14 -2.96 -16.82
N THR A 221 5.47 -2.86 -16.89
CA THR A 221 6.31 -2.60 -15.70
C THR A 221 6.10 -1.20 -15.15
N THR A 222 5.96 -0.18 -16.01
CA THR A 222 5.62 1.19 -15.60
C THR A 222 4.30 1.22 -14.83
N TYR A 223 3.27 0.51 -15.29
CA TYR A 223 2.00 0.40 -14.60
C TYR A 223 2.17 -0.13 -13.15
N PHE A 224 2.93 -1.21 -12.97
CA PHE A 224 3.19 -1.75 -11.63
C PHE A 224 4.05 -0.81 -10.76
N VAL A 225 5.04 -0.14 -11.34
CA VAL A 225 5.86 0.89 -10.65
C VAL A 225 4.99 2.04 -10.16
N VAL A 226 4.10 2.56 -11.02
CA VAL A 226 3.18 3.64 -10.66
C VAL A 226 2.20 3.18 -9.59
N LEU A 227 1.60 1.99 -9.72
CA LEU A 227 0.64 1.47 -8.76
C LEU A 227 1.27 1.24 -7.37
N LEU A 228 2.42 0.56 -7.32
CA LEU A 228 3.14 0.31 -6.07
C LEU A 228 3.67 1.61 -5.47
N GLY A 229 4.30 2.46 -6.29
CA GLY A 229 4.82 3.76 -5.86
C GLY A 229 3.72 4.65 -5.29
N ALA A 230 2.55 4.70 -5.93
CA ALA A 230 1.39 5.45 -5.45
C ALA A 230 0.92 4.99 -4.05
N VAL A 231 0.79 3.68 -3.85
CA VAL A 231 0.47 3.09 -2.55
C VAL A 231 1.56 3.42 -1.52
N THR A 232 2.84 3.31 -1.89
CA THR A 232 3.96 3.64 -1.01
C THR A 232 3.92 5.11 -0.58
N LEU A 233 3.72 6.05 -1.51
CA LEU A 233 3.60 7.48 -1.18
C LEU A 233 2.40 7.74 -0.27
N PHE A 234 1.27 7.07 -0.51
CA PHE A 234 0.08 7.19 0.35
C PHE A 234 0.36 6.76 1.80
N ILE A 235 0.99 5.59 1.97
CA ILE A 235 1.36 5.04 3.28
C ILE A 235 2.45 5.89 3.95
N ALA A 236 3.46 6.32 3.19
CA ALA A 236 4.52 7.22 3.67
C ALA A 236 3.95 8.53 4.22
N GLY A 237 2.96 9.12 3.55
CA GLY A 237 2.26 10.29 4.06
C GLY A 237 1.56 10.05 5.40
N HIS A 238 0.98 8.86 5.58
CA HIS A 238 0.33 8.46 6.84
C HIS A 238 1.33 8.12 7.96
N TYR A 239 2.57 7.71 7.66
CA TYR A 239 3.58 7.51 8.71
C TYR A 239 3.88 8.79 9.48
N TYR A 240 3.93 9.95 8.80
CA TYR A 240 4.05 11.28 9.42
C TYR A 240 2.87 11.68 10.30
N LYS A 241 1.79 10.90 10.28
CA LYS A 241 0.61 11.11 11.13
C LYS A 241 0.54 10.09 12.24
N ILE A 242 0.53 8.81 11.87
CA ILE A 242 0.27 7.71 12.77
C ILE A 242 1.39 7.62 13.81
N VAL A 243 2.65 7.61 13.40
CA VAL A 243 3.75 7.39 14.35
C VAL A 243 3.90 8.56 15.33
N PRO A 244 3.95 9.84 14.88
CA PRO A 244 3.97 10.95 15.81
C PRO A 244 2.75 10.98 16.74
N PHE A 245 1.55 10.66 16.24
CA PHE A 245 0.34 10.61 17.08
C PHE A 245 0.43 9.51 18.15
N LEU A 246 0.86 8.29 17.80
CA LEU A 246 0.98 7.19 18.75
C LEU A 246 2.04 7.47 19.82
N VAL A 247 3.21 7.96 19.40
CA VAL A 247 4.28 8.36 20.35
C VAL A 247 3.78 9.47 21.26
N TRP A 248 3.06 10.46 20.70
CA TRP A 248 2.52 11.56 21.47
C TRP A 248 1.51 11.10 22.51
N ASN A 249 0.54 10.30 22.08
CA ASN A 249 -0.53 9.80 22.95
C ASN A 249 0.02 8.94 24.09
N HIS A 250 0.99 8.07 23.81
CA HIS A 250 1.58 7.20 24.82
C HIS A 250 2.48 7.96 25.82
N ARG A 251 3.28 8.94 25.36
CA ARG A 251 4.29 9.60 26.21
C ARG A 251 3.82 10.92 26.84
N TYR A 252 3.12 11.75 26.07
CA TYR A 252 2.72 13.08 26.51
C TYR A 252 1.23 13.16 26.89
N GLY A 253 0.39 12.22 26.44
CA GLY A 253 -1.02 12.13 26.83
C GLY A 253 -1.24 12.14 28.35
N PRO A 254 -0.52 11.31 29.15
CA PRO A 254 -0.65 11.29 30.62
C PRO A 254 -0.21 12.57 31.36
N LEU A 255 0.44 13.50 30.65
CA LEU A 255 0.98 14.76 31.18
C LEU A 255 0.12 15.98 30.82
N LEU A 256 -0.95 15.78 30.03
CA LEU A 256 -1.91 16.83 29.70
C LEU A 256 -2.50 17.44 30.97
N GLY A 257 -2.47 18.77 31.05
CA GLY A 257 -2.94 19.53 32.21
C GLY A 257 -1.98 19.57 33.40
N LYS A 258 -0.89 18.79 33.39
CA LYS A 258 0.14 18.80 34.45
C LYS A 258 1.33 19.69 34.11
N CYS A 259 1.74 19.69 32.85
CA CYS A 259 2.83 20.55 32.36
C CYS A 259 2.62 20.92 30.88
N LYS A 260 3.45 21.83 30.38
CA LYS A 260 3.44 22.21 28.96
C LYS A 260 4.01 21.07 28.12
N VAL A 261 3.16 20.41 27.34
CA VAL A 261 3.57 19.35 26.39
C VAL A 261 3.70 19.91 24.96
N PRO A 262 4.64 19.39 24.14
CA PRO A 262 4.76 19.78 22.74
C PRO A 262 3.52 19.35 21.94
N LYS A 263 3.25 20.02 20.83
CA LYS A 263 2.21 19.59 19.88
C LYS A 263 2.72 18.42 19.03
N VAL A 264 1.82 17.59 18.50
CA VAL A 264 2.18 16.48 17.58
C VAL A 264 3.00 16.97 16.38
N ALA A 265 2.65 18.13 15.82
CA ALA A 265 3.37 18.72 14.69
C ALA A 265 4.79 19.22 15.03
N GLU A 266 5.09 19.40 16.33
CA GLU A 266 6.42 19.81 16.81
C GLU A 266 7.34 18.61 17.06
N LEU A 267 6.85 17.39 16.84
CA LEU A 267 7.63 16.17 17.00
C LEU A 267 8.68 16.00 15.90
N PHE A 268 8.47 16.60 14.73
CA PHE A 268 9.37 16.55 13.57
C PHE A 268 9.46 17.91 12.87
N SER A 269 10.47 18.10 12.03
CA SER A 269 10.65 19.32 11.25
C SER A 269 9.82 19.29 9.97
N GLU A 270 8.99 20.31 9.75
CA GLU A 270 8.19 20.46 8.53
C GLU A 270 9.06 20.53 7.27
N ARG A 271 10.17 21.27 7.32
CA ARG A 271 11.10 21.42 6.19
C ARG A 271 11.70 20.07 5.78
N VAL A 272 12.13 19.26 6.75
CA VAL A 272 12.70 17.94 6.48
C VAL A 272 11.64 17.01 5.91
N ALA A 273 10.40 17.06 6.41
CA ALA A 273 9.30 16.27 5.85
C ALA A 273 8.92 16.69 4.42
N LEU A 274 9.08 17.97 4.05
CA LEU A 274 8.90 18.42 2.67
C LEU A 274 10.02 17.94 1.74
N ILE A 275 11.26 17.93 2.22
CA ILE A 275 12.40 17.37 1.46
C ILE A 275 12.21 15.88 1.26
N ASP A 276 11.82 15.14 2.31
CA ASP A 276 11.49 13.72 2.22
C ASP A 276 10.41 13.45 1.18
N ALA A 277 9.28 14.17 1.27
CA ALA A 277 8.20 14.06 0.31
C ALA A 277 8.65 14.35 -1.13
N ALA A 278 9.48 15.38 -1.34
CA ALA A 278 10.02 15.70 -2.65
C ALA A 278 10.91 14.58 -3.21
N LEU A 279 11.80 14.01 -2.38
CA LEU A 279 12.67 12.89 -2.78
C LEU A 279 11.86 11.64 -3.12
N LEU A 280 10.88 11.28 -2.28
CA LEU A 280 10.02 10.12 -2.52
C LEU A 280 9.18 10.29 -3.81
N VAL A 281 8.52 11.44 -3.98
CA VAL A 281 7.68 11.69 -5.16
C VAL A 281 8.51 11.76 -6.43
N SER A 282 9.60 12.55 -6.44
CA SER A 282 10.47 12.66 -7.61
C SER A 282 11.17 11.34 -7.94
N GLY A 283 11.53 10.55 -6.94
CA GLY A 283 12.08 9.22 -7.10
C GLY A 283 11.09 8.26 -7.77
N VAL A 284 9.85 8.15 -7.26
CA VAL A 284 8.80 7.31 -7.87
C VAL A 284 8.50 7.75 -9.30
N VAL A 285 8.31 9.05 -9.53
CA VAL A 285 8.03 9.59 -10.88
C VAL A 285 9.22 9.33 -11.81
N GLY A 286 10.44 9.56 -11.34
CA GLY A 286 11.66 9.33 -12.12
C GLY A 286 11.84 7.87 -12.51
N VAL A 287 11.57 6.93 -11.59
CA VAL A 287 11.61 5.49 -11.91
C VAL A 287 10.53 5.15 -12.93
N ALA A 288 9.29 5.62 -12.75
CA ALA A 288 8.22 5.38 -13.71
C ALA A 288 8.55 5.90 -15.12
N VAL A 289 9.06 7.13 -15.23
CA VAL A 289 9.47 7.72 -16.52
C VAL A 289 10.64 6.94 -17.12
N ALA A 290 11.66 6.61 -16.32
CA ALA A 290 12.82 5.86 -16.77
C ALA A 290 12.44 4.46 -17.28
N THR A 291 11.55 3.76 -16.58
CA THR A 291 11.03 2.45 -16.99
C THR A 291 10.24 2.55 -18.29
N PHE A 292 9.41 3.59 -18.45
CA PHE A 292 8.62 3.79 -19.66
C PHE A 292 9.49 4.01 -20.92
N ILE A 293 10.54 4.81 -20.79
CA ILE A 293 11.46 5.11 -21.91
C ILE A 293 12.59 4.07 -22.06
N GLY A 294 12.70 3.10 -21.16
CA GLY A 294 13.76 2.08 -21.17
C GLY A 294 15.16 2.59 -20.80
N SER A 295 15.27 3.69 -20.03
CA SER A 295 16.57 4.27 -19.65
C SER A 295 17.08 3.72 -18.32
N GLU A 296 18.04 2.80 -18.37
CA GLU A 296 18.65 2.23 -17.16
C GLU A 296 19.36 3.26 -16.28
N ALA A 297 20.11 4.20 -16.90
CA ALA A 297 20.86 5.21 -16.17
C ALA A 297 19.91 6.12 -15.36
N LEU A 298 18.83 6.58 -16.00
CA LEU A 298 17.83 7.39 -15.32
C LEU A 298 17.11 6.58 -14.22
N ALA A 299 16.82 5.30 -14.46
CA ALA A 299 16.18 4.44 -13.48
C ALA A 299 17.05 4.28 -12.21
N ARG A 300 18.36 4.09 -12.37
CA ARG A 300 19.31 4.01 -11.25
C ARG A 300 19.38 5.30 -10.46
N VAL A 301 19.49 6.45 -11.16
CA VAL A 301 19.52 7.77 -10.50
C VAL A 301 18.22 8.01 -9.73
N ALA A 302 17.06 7.76 -10.36
CA ALA A 302 15.76 7.93 -9.70
C ALA A 302 15.55 6.97 -8.52
N ALA A 303 16.04 5.73 -8.61
CA ALA A 303 16.00 4.77 -7.51
C ALA A 303 16.88 5.22 -6.33
N ILE A 304 18.05 5.81 -6.58
CA ILE A 304 18.90 6.40 -5.53
C ILE A 304 18.19 7.58 -4.85
N VAL A 305 17.53 8.45 -5.63
CA VAL A 305 16.74 9.57 -5.10
C VAL A 305 15.60 9.06 -4.21
N PHE A 306 14.86 8.05 -4.68
CA PHE A 306 13.80 7.41 -3.89
C PHE A 306 14.34 6.79 -2.60
N ALA A 307 15.46 6.05 -2.67
CA ALA A 307 16.10 5.42 -1.52
C ALA A 307 16.59 6.47 -0.50
N ALA A 308 17.12 7.60 -0.95
CA ALA A 308 17.53 8.70 -0.08
C ALA A 308 16.33 9.29 0.69
N GLY A 309 15.18 9.46 0.02
CA GLY A 309 13.91 9.81 0.66
C GLY A 309 13.52 8.77 1.71
N ALA A 310 13.41 7.49 1.32
CA ALA A 310 13.01 6.42 2.24
C ALA A 310 13.90 6.37 3.51
N TRP A 311 15.22 6.51 3.36
CA TRP A 311 16.14 6.59 4.50
C TRP A 311 15.94 7.84 5.35
N LEU A 312 15.72 9.00 4.74
CA LEU A 312 15.40 10.23 5.46
C LEU A 312 14.12 10.06 6.29
N GLN A 313 13.08 9.46 5.71
CA GLN A 313 11.84 9.15 6.42
C GLN A 313 12.10 8.23 7.63
N VAL A 314 12.84 7.14 7.45
CA VAL A 314 13.22 6.23 8.54
C VAL A 314 13.93 6.98 9.66
N ILE A 315 14.90 7.84 9.33
CA ILE A 315 15.65 8.63 10.32
C ILE A 315 14.71 9.57 11.10
N VAL A 316 13.81 10.27 10.41
CA VAL A 316 12.86 11.19 11.04
C VAL A 316 11.92 10.44 11.99
N ILE A 317 11.34 9.33 11.52
CA ILE A 317 10.39 8.52 12.30
C ILE A 317 11.10 7.89 13.51
N LEU A 318 12.33 7.40 13.34
CA LEU A 318 13.13 6.84 14.44
C LEU A 318 13.44 7.92 15.49
N ARG A 319 13.82 9.13 15.08
CA ARG A 319 14.02 10.25 16.01
C ARG A 319 12.77 10.59 16.80
N VAL A 320 11.60 10.59 16.16
CA VAL A 320 10.31 10.78 16.84
C VAL A 320 10.09 9.65 17.86
N ALA A 321 10.28 8.39 17.45
CA ALA A 321 10.09 7.23 18.31
C ALA A 321 11.06 7.19 19.51
N LEU A 322 12.27 7.72 19.38
CA LEU A 322 13.28 7.75 20.46
C LEU A 322 13.18 9.01 21.35
N ARG A 323 12.33 9.98 21.02
CA ARG A 323 12.22 11.26 21.74
C ARG A 323 11.70 11.07 23.16
N LYS A 324 12.55 11.31 24.16
CA LYS A 324 12.18 11.21 25.58
C LYS A 324 11.30 12.40 26.00
N VAL A 325 10.47 12.18 27.02
CA VAL A 325 9.80 13.27 27.74
C VAL A 325 10.89 14.05 28.47
N ALA A 326 10.96 15.35 28.22
CA ALA A 326 11.84 16.28 28.93
C ALA A 326 11.03 16.94 30.06
#